data_AF-A0A317ZX24-F1
#
_entry.id   AF-A0A317ZX24-F1
#
_cell.length_a   1.000
_cell.length_b   1.000
_cell.length_c   1.000
_cell.angle_alpha   90.00
_cell.angle_beta   90.00
_cell.angle_gamma   90.00
#
_symmetry.space_group_name_H-M   'P 1'
#
loop_
_entity.id
_entity.type
_entity.pdbx_description
1 polymer ?
#
loop_
_entity_poly.entity_id
_entity_poly.type
_entity_poly.pdbx_seq_one_letter_code
_entity_poly.pdbx_strand_id
1 'polypeptide(L)'
;MIDLDDINTAEQAAAYLKIEPSKLRRLVYQQKIGYLRSGRTLTFPRAAIEAYVETYQTAALPGNPYGLTDASWRRISGQQG
;
A
#
# COMPACT_ATOMS: atom_id res chain seq x y z
N MET A 1 13.98 -3.12 -16.41
CA MET A 1 14.32 -2.45 -15.14
C MET A 1 13.66 -1.08 -15.18
N ILE A 2 12.69 -0.83 -14.30
CA ILE A 2 12.14 0.53 -14.13
C ILE A 2 13.04 1.17 -13.08
N ASP A 3 13.97 2.01 -13.53
CA ASP A 3 14.81 2.81 -12.67
C ASP A 3 13.90 3.87 -12.03
N LEU A 4 13.72 3.82 -10.71
CA LEU A 4 12.94 4.82 -9.99
C LEU A 4 13.86 6.02 -9.79
N ASP A 5 13.61 7.08 -10.55
CA ASP A 5 14.19 8.39 -10.26
C ASP A 5 13.84 8.80 -8.82
N ASP A 6 14.70 9.59 -8.17
CA ASP A 6 14.52 9.98 -6.76
C ASP A 6 13.17 10.71 -6.57
N ILE A 7 12.69 11.37 -7.64
CA ILE A 7 11.45 12.14 -7.68
C ILE A 7 10.55 11.66 -8.83
N ASN A 8 9.40 11.07 -8.49
CA ASN A 8 8.47 10.49 -9.47
C ASN A 8 7.27 11.40 -9.74
N THR A 9 6.75 11.43 -10.98
CA THR A 9 5.47 12.09 -11.28
C THR A 9 4.29 11.25 -10.80
N ALA A 10 3.09 11.82 -10.75
CA ALA A 10 1.88 11.10 -10.37
C ALA A 10 1.63 9.84 -11.22
N GLU A 11 1.94 9.88 -12.52
CA GLU A 11 1.76 8.75 -13.42
C GLU A 11 2.77 7.63 -13.14
N GLN A 12 4.03 7.98 -12.91
CA GLN A 12 5.09 7.02 -12.55
C GLN A 12 4.82 6.36 -11.19
N ALA A 13 4.42 7.15 -10.19
CA ALA A 13 4.07 6.64 -8.88
C ALA A 13 2.83 5.73 -8.93
N ALA A 14 1.81 6.07 -9.74
CA ALA A 14 0.64 5.23 -9.94
C ALA A 14 0.99 3.90 -10.64
N ALA A 15 1.83 3.95 -11.67
CA ALA A 15 2.32 2.77 -12.38
C ALA A 15 3.11 1.84 -11.45
N TYR A 16 3.98 2.39 -10.61
CA TYR A 16 4.75 1.62 -9.62
C TYR A 16 3.84 0.92 -8.61
N LEU A 17 2.88 1.66 -8.04
CA LEU A 17 1.92 1.12 -7.09
C LEU A 17 0.87 0.20 -7.75
N LYS A 18 0.87 0.08 -9.09
CA LYS A 18 -0.12 -0.65 -9.89
C LYS A 18 -1.55 -0.22 -9.56
N ILE A 19 -1.76 1.08 -9.38
CA ILE A 19 -3.07 1.68 -9.11
C ILE A 19 -3.45 2.69 -10.18
N GLU A 20 -4.73 3.00 -10.26
CA GLU A 20 -5.18 4.11 -11.10
C GLU A 20 -4.70 5.47 -10.55
N PRO A 21 -4.36 6.43 -11.42
CA PRO A 21 -3.93 7.77 -11.00
C PRO A 21 -5.01 8.51 -10.19
N SER A 22 -6.29 8.24 -10.46
CA SER A 22 -7.42 8.74 -9.66
C SER A 22 -7.37 8.27 -8.21
N LYS A 23 -6.93 7.02 -7.98
CA LYS A 23 -6.75 6.46 -6.63
C LYS A 23 -5.55 7.09 -5.94
N LEU A 24 -4.44 7.31 -6.67
CA LEU A 24 -3.28 8.03 -6.13
C LEU A 24 -3.65 9.45 -5.68
N ARG A 25 -4.42 10.20 -6.48
CA ARG A 25 -4.95 11.51 -6.08
C ARG A 25 -5.76 11.43 -4.80
N ARG A 26 -6.64 10.44 -4.67
CA ARG A 26 -7.42 10.24 -3.45
C ARG A 26 -6.52 9.96 -2.23
N LEU A 27 -5.44 9.21 -2.38
CA LEU A 27 -4.48 8.97 -1.29
C LEU A 27 -3.78 10.25 -0.85
N VAL A 28 -3.45 11.14 -1.79
CA VAL A 28 -2.92 12.49 -1.50
C VAL A 28 -3.93 13.31 -0.70
N TYR A 29 -5.19 13.38 -1.16
CA TYR A 29 -6.26 14.09 -0.43
C TYR A 29 -6.50 13.53 0.97
N GLN A 30 -6.36 12.21 1.14
CA GLN A 30 -6.49 11.53 2.43
C GLN A 30 -5.22 11.61 3.29
N GLN A 31 -4.15 12.26 2.82
CA GLN A 31 -2.85 12.35 3.49
C GLN A 31 -2.26 10.97 3.85
N LYS A 32 -2.57 9.95 3.04
CA LYS A 32 -2.09 8.57 3.24
C LYS A 32 -0.75 8.29 2.58
N ILE A 33 -0.34 9.13 1.64
CA ILE A 33 0.93 9.01 0.92
C ILE A 33 1.66 10.35 0.99
N GLY A 34 2.97 10.30 1.22
CA GLY A 34 3.81 11.49 1.18
C GLY A 34 3.96 12.02 -0.25
N TYR A 35 3.91 13.34 -0.40
CA TYR A 35 4.11 14.02 -1.68
C TYR A 35 4.84 15.34 -1.47
N LEU A 36 5.53 15.78 -2.52
CA LEU A 36 6.11 17.11 -2.61
C LEU A 36 5.28 17.93 -3.60
N ARG A 37 5.07 19.20 -3.28
CA ARG A 37 4.36 20.14 -4.14
C ARG A 37 5.31 21.24 -4.56
N SER A 38 5.62 21.29 -5.86
CA SER A 38 6.35 22.40 -6.46
C SER A 38 5.39 23.20 -7.35
N GLY A 39 4.87 24.29 -6.80
CA GLY A 39 3.84 25.12 -7.45
C GLY A 39 2.55 24.34 -7.74
N ARG A 40 2.31 24.06 -9.03
CA ARG A 40 1.16 23.28 -9.53
C ARG A 40 1.47 21.80 -9.74
N THR A 41 2.73 21.40 -9.64
CA THR A 41 3.17 20.03 -9.89
C THR A 41 3.25 19.26 -8.58
N LEU A 42 2.73 18.03 -8.60
CA LEU A 42 2.86 17.06 -7.52
C LEU A 42 3.91 16.02 -7.91
N THR A 43 4.88 15.83 -7.05
CA THR A 43 5.90 14.80 -7.19
C THR A 43 5.94 13.90 -5.96
N PHE A 44 6.37 12.67 -6.17
CA PHE A 44 6.33 11.59 -5.21
C PHE A 44 7.75 11.07 -5.04
N PRO A 45 8.45 11.45 -3.96
CA PRO A 45 9.77 10.92 -3.70
C PRO A 45 9.67 9.42 -3.44
N ARG A 46 10.69 8.67 -3.88
CA ARG A 46 10.72 7.21 -3.75
C ARG A 46 10.43 6.73 -2.33
N ALA A 47 11.08 7.35 -1.33
CA ALA A 47 10.93 7.02 0.07
C ALA A 47 9.46 7.11 0.55
N ALA A 48 8.67 8.07 0.02
CA ALA A 48 7.27 8.19 0.39
C ALA A 48 6.39 7.09 -0.21
N ILE A 49 6.73 6.63 -1.41
CA ILE A 49 6.05 5.51 -2.08
C ILE A 49 6.36 4.21 -1.34
N GLU A 50 7.64 3.97 -1.01
CA GLU A 50 8.07 2.79 -0.25
C GLU A 50 7.43 2.76 1.14
N ALA A 51 7.43 3.88 1.88
CA ALA A 51 6.76 3.96 3.18
C ALA A 51 5.26 3.64 3.11
N TYR A 52 4.58 4.04 2.03
CA TYR A 52 3.17 3.69 1.80
C TYR A 52 3.01 2.18 1.54
N VAL A 53 3.87 1.57 0.73
CA VAL A 53 3.86 0.12 0.49
C VAL A 53 4.10 -0.63 1.80
N GLU A 54 5.10 -0.23 2.58
CA GLU A 54 5.41 -0.82 3.88
C GLU A 54 4.21 -0.72 4.82
N THR A 55 3.58 0.44 4.91
CA THR A 55 2.45 0.67 5.84
C THR A 55 1.17 -0.06 5.43
N TYR A 56 0.86 -0.12 4.13
CA TYR A 56 -0.47 -0.52 3.65
C TYR A 56 -0.51 -1.77 2.76
N GLN A 57 0.57 -2.14 2.08
CA GLN A 57 0.63 -3.38 1.30
C GLN A 57 1.17 -4.56 2.11
N THR A 58 2.08 -4.34 3.07
CA THR A 58 2.60 -5.44 3.91
C THR A 58 1.60 -5.91 4.97
N ALA A 59 0.56 -5.13 5.24
CA ALA A 59 -0.55 -5.54 6.10
C ALA A 59 -1.39 -6.69 5.52
N ALA A 60 -1.09 -7.16 4.30
CA ALA A 60 -1.63 -8.40 3.73
C ALA A 60 -0.96 -9.65 4.32
N LEU A 61 -1.30 -9.92 5.60
CA LEU A 61 -1.35 -11.21 6.33
C LEU A 61 -0.05 -12.05 6.47
N PRO A 62 0.22 -12.66 7.65
CA PRO A 62 0.57 -14.07 7.60
C PRO A 62 -0.68 -14.79 7.13
N GLY A 63 -0.73 -15.14 5.84
CA GLY A 63 -1.74 -16.07 5.34
C GLY A 63 -1.73 -17.28 6.26
N ASN A 64 -2.85 -17.53 6.95
CA ASN A 64 -2.98 -18.72 7.75
C ASN A 64 -2.70 -19.91 6.81
N PRO A 65 -1.62 -20.71 7.00
CA PRO A 65 -1.22 -21.74 6.04
C PRO A 65 -2.27 -22.83 5.87
N TYR A 66 -3.30 -22.83 6.70
CA TYR A 66 -4.41 -23.77 6.68
C TYR A 66 -5.71 -23.25 6.07
N GLY A 67 -5.78 -21.98 5.60
CA GLY A 67 -7.01 -21.47 4.96
C GLY A 67 -8.27 -21.53 5.84
N LEU A 68 -8.10 -21.59 7.16
CA LEU A 68 -9.23 -21.59 8.10
C LEU A 68 -9.75 -20.17 8.32
N THR A 69 -11.04 -19.98 8.11
CA THR A 69 -11.81 -18.81 8.55
C THR A 69 -11.92 -18.77 10.08
N ASP A 70 -12.07 -17.58 10.65
CA ASP A 70 -12.18 -17.32 12.11
C ASP A 70 -13.19 -18.26 12.82
N ALA A 71 -14.32 -18.56 12.15
CA ALA A 71 -15.33 -19.49 12.64
C ALA A 71 -14.83 -20.94 12.84
N SER A 72 -13.83 -21.36 12.08
CA SER A 72 -13.24 -22.70 12.16
C SER A 72 -12.21 -22.80 13.30
N TRP A 73 -11.57 -21.69 13.68
CA TRP A 73 -10.64 -21.66 14.82
C TRP A 73 -11.37 -21.93 16.15
N ARG A 74 -12.53 -21.30 16.36
CA ARG A 74 -13.35 -21.50 17.57
C ARG A 74 -13.83 -22.94 17.79
N ARG A 75 -13.99 -23.74 16.72
CA ARG A 75 -14.36 -25.15 16.86
C ARG A 75 -13.20 -26.02 17.34
N ILE A 76 -11.98 -25.71 16.95
CA ILE A 76 -10.81 -26.54 17.25
C ILE A 76 -10.24 -26.19 18.64
N SER A 77 -10.29 -24.92 19.04
CA SER A 77 -9.90 -24.50 20.39
C SER A 77 -10.94 -24.80 21.49
N GLY A 78 -12.14 -25.26 21.11
CA GLY A 78 -13.24 -25.56 22.03
C GLY A 78 -13.31 -27.01 22.53
N GLN A 79 -12.38 -27.88 22.15
CA GLN A 79 -12.37 -29.30 22.56
C GLN A 79 -11.12 -29.63 23.38
N GLN A 80 -10.98 -28.96 24.53
CA GLN A 80 -10.17 -29.43 25.67
C GLN A 80 -11.04 -29.21 26.90
N GLY A 81 -11.86 -30.22 27.19
CA GLY A 81 -12.72 -30.36 28.36
C GLY A 81 -13.02 -31.84 28.53
#